data_AF-A0A374ANQ9-F1
#
_entry.id   AF-A0A374ANQ9-F1
#
_cell.length_a   1.000
_cell.length_b   1.000
_cell.length_c   1.000
_cell.angle_alpha   90.00
_cell.angle_beta   90.00
_cell.angle_gamma   90.00
#
_symmetry.space_group_name_H-M   'P 1'
#
loop_
_entity.id
_entity.type
_entity.pdbx_description
1 polymer ?
#
loop_
_entity_poly.entity_id
_entity_poly.type
_entity_poly.pdbx_seq_one_letter_code
_entity_poly.pdbx_strand_id
1 'polypeptide(L)'
;MQTAIHFEGDQAYICVSDHGKIKEEEPVSYGRSRVEFVIQTAKAQEEGKIAVVFDDATGKIVKDAEEQCIRSGLRQGQVNFFTKEEAALGVVLFRGDNLAKGNTGIFDYTRKHFVYYEVKKQKDSVIVEAKDYTEQIKHAVTDQEKDAAFLTIIKQALARGITTTIYLCGEGFDGNWFSQSTNALCIGRRVFMGKHLFASGAAYLCANRQGEQKVPATVNHTTISQIGLVVHHHGRDMFCPLIMEGKPWEESRGEMEIFVSGINGLSFEVRNRSGMKKASIRMPLDGMKKDADIVYKLKIQGEYIKADQCKIKITDLGFGKIRPASYQTWQQIIYLERGDYNE
;
A
#
# COMPACT_ATOMS: atom_id res chain seq x y z
N MET A 1 -12.60 -22.88 -9.26
CA MET A 1 -11.13 -22.83 -9.19
C MET A 1 -10.64 -21.40 -9.36
N GLN A 2 -9.68 -20.95 -8.55
CA GLN A 2 -9.03 -19.64 -8.69
C GLN A 2 -7.52 -19.84 -8.79
N THR A 3 -6.86 -19.05 -9.63
CA THR A 3 -5.41 -19.14 -9.83
C THR A 3 -4.77 -17.89 -9.27
N ALA A 4 -3.70 -18.02 -8.51
CA ALA A 4 -2.88 -16.92 -8.07
C ALA A 4 -1.46 -17.08 -8.57
N ILE A 5 -0.87 -15.97 -8.99
CA ILE A 5 0.45 -15.94 -9.60
C ILE A 5 1.25 -14.84 -8.90
N HIS A 6 2.39 -15.21 -8.30
CA HIS A 6 3.39 -14.27 -7.83
C HIS A 6 4.60 -14.35 -8.74
N PHE A 7 5.00 -13.22 -9.31
CA PHE A 7 6.18 -13.13 -10.17
C PHE A 7 7.39 -12.66 -9.37
N GLU A 8 8.43 -13.48 -9.36
CA GLU A 8 9.73 -13.17 -8.76
C GLU A 8 10.85 -13.66 -9.68
N GLY A 9 11.81 -12.79 -9.95
CA GLY A 9 12.89 -13.08 -10.91
C GLY A 9 12.33 -13.37 -12.31
N ASP A 10 12.64 -14.55 -12.84
CA ASP A 10 12.13 -15.08 -14.11
C ASP A 10 11.08 -16.20 -13.92
N GLN A 11 10.61 -16.40 -12.68
CA GLN A 11 9.68 -17.45 -12.28
C GLN A 11 8.30 -16.87 -11.95
N ALA A 12 7.29 -17.69 -12.21
CA ALA A 12 5.92 -17.52 -11.75
C ALA A 12 5.61 -18.61 -10.73
N TYR A 13 5.39 -18.20 -9.49
CA TYR A 13 4.96 -19.05 -8.38
C TYR A 13 3.44 -19.12 -8.40
N ILE A 14 2.90 -20.32 -8.63
CA ILE A 14 1.48 -20.51 -8.91
C ILE A 14 0.81 -21.24 -7.75
N CYS A 15 -0.32 -20.70 -7.32
CA CYS A 15 -1.21 -21.33 -6.37
C CYS A 15 -2.58 -21.51 -7.01
N VAL A 16 -3.18 -22.68 -6.84
CA VAL A 16 -4.53 -22.95 -7.30
C VAL A 16 -5.42 -23.20 -6.09
N SER A 17 -6.47 -22.39 -5.96
CA SER A 17 -7.48 -22.52 -4.92
C SER A 17 -8.71 -23.24 -5.46
N ASP A 18 -9.06 -24.34 -4.81
CA ASP A 18 -10.28 -25.08 -5.08
C ASP A 18 -11.00 -25.44 -3.77
N HIS A 19 -12.26 -25.02 -3.66
CA HIS A 19 -13.09 -25.19 -2.46
C HIS A 19 -12.39 -24.84 -1.13
N GLY A 20 -11.60 -23.76 -1.12
CA GLY A 20 -10.90 -23.26 0.07
C GLY A 20 -9.57 -23.96 0.38
N LYS A 21 -9.18 -24.98 -0.40
CA LYS A 21 -7.84 -25.58 -0.35
C LYS A 21 -6.95 -24.91 -1.37
N ILE A 22 -5.80 -24.39 -0.91
CA ILE A 22 -4.77 -23.84 -1.78
C ILE A 22 -3.72 -24.91 -2.02
N LYS A 23 -3.49 -25.25 -3.29
CA LYS A 23 -2.44 -26.13 -3.77
C LYS A 23 -1.34 -25.29 -4.42
N GLU A 24 -0.10 -25.53 -4.01
CA GLU A 24 1.09 -24.98 -4.65
C GLU A 24 1.44 -25.85 -5.87
N GLU A 25 1.67 -25.23 -7.02
CA GLU A 25 2.18 -25.90 -8.21
C GLU A 25 3.70 -25.69 -8.32
N GLU A 26 4.38 -26.46 -9.18
CA GLU A 26 5.79 -26.20 -9.46
C GLU A 26 5.96 -24.81 -10.13
N PRO A 27 6.95 -24.01 -9.70
CA PRO A 27 7.23 -22.72 -10.34
C PRO A 27 7.57 -22.91 -11.82
N VAL A 28 7.11 -21.96 -12.65
CA VAL A 28 7.35 -22.00 -14.10
C VAL A 28 8.02 -20.73 -14.58
N SER A 29 8.91 -20.85 -15.57
CA SER A 29 9.45 -19.67 -16.24
C SER A 29 8.39 -19.06 -17.15
N TYR A 30 8.13 -17.77 -16.99
CA TYR A 30 7.08 -17.06 -17.74
C TYR A 30 7.58 -16.41 -19.05
N GLY A 31 8.88 -16.52 -19.36
CA GLY A 31 9.48 -15.94 -20.56
C GLY A 31 9.62 -14.42 -20.49
N ARG A 32 9.17 -13.69 -21.54
CA ARG A 32 9.49 -12.27 -21.71
C ARG A 32 8.50 -11.30 -21.08
N SER A 33 7.24 -11.69 -20.90
CA SER A 33 6.18 -10.78 -20.46
C SER A 33 5.28 -11.41 -19.42
N ARG A 34 5.30 -10.83 -18.20
CA ARG A 34 4.43 -11.22 -17.08
C ARG A 34 2.96 -11.06 -17.45
N VAL A 35 2.61 -9.99 -18.16
CA VAL A 35 1.22 -9.70 -18.53
C VAL A 35 0.71 -10.67 -19.59
N GLU A 36 1.55 -11.04 -20.58
CA GLU A 36 1.17 -12.06 -21.55
C GLU A 36 0.95 -13.43 -20.89
N PHE A 37 1.81 -13.80 -19.94
CA PHE A 37 1.64 -15.02 -19.15
C PHE A 37 0.30 -15.02 -18.37
N VAL A 38 -0.03 -13.90 -17.71
CA VAL A 38 -1.33 -13.73 -17.03
C VAL A 38 -2.49 -13.87 -18.03
N ILE A 39 -2.40 -13.25 -19.21
CA ILE A 39 -3.45 -13.31 -20.23
C ILE A 39 -3.65 -14.73 -20.74
N GLN A 40 -2.57 -15.46 -21.03
CA GLN A 40 -2.64 -16.85 -21.48
C GLN A 40 -3.26 -17.73 -20.40
N THR A 41 -2.84 -17.56 -19.14
CA THR A 41 -3.41 -18.28 -18.01
C THR A 41 -4.90 -17.98 -17.85
N ALA A 42 -5.30 -16.71 -17.96
CA ALA A 42 -6.71 -16.28 -17.85
C ALA A 42 -7.59 -16.82 -18.98
N LYS A 43 -7.04 -16.98 -20.19
CA LYS A 43 -7.76 -17.53 -21.34
C LYS A 43 -7.86 -19.05 -21.31
N ALA A 44 -6.85 -19.73 -20.75
CA ALA A 44 -6.86 -21.17 -20.56
C ALA A 44 -7.85 -21.60 -19.46
N GLN A 45 -8.19 -20.69 -18.55
CA GLN A 45 -9.14 -20.93 -17.48
C GLN A 45 -10.56 -20.59 -17.92
N GLU A 46 -11.39 -21.61 -18.19
CA GLU A 46 -12.78 -21.44 -18.66
C GLU A 46 -13.65 -20.61 -17.68
N GLU A 47 -13.48 -20.86 -16.38
CA GLU A 47 -14.14 -20.14 -15.30
C GLU A 47 -13.21 -19.87 -14.12
N GLY A 48 -13.23 -18.64 -13.60
CA GLY A 48 -12.50 -18.26 -12.39
C GLY A 48 -11.91 -16.85 -12.46
N LYS A 49 -11.32 -16.45 -11.34
CA LYS A 49 -10.56 -15.20 -11.21
C LYS A 49 -9.08 -15.54 -11.10
N ILE A 50 -8.24 -14.67 -11.65
CA ILE A 50 -6.81 -14.69 -11.45
C ILE A 50 -6.41 -13.60 -10.46
N ALA A 51 -5.62 -13.98 -9.47
CA ALA A 51 -4.92 -13.07 -8.56
C ALA A 51 -3.47 -12.92 -9.02
N VAL A 52 -2.94 -11.70 -9.07
CA VAL A 52 -1.58 -11.44 -9.54
C VAL A 52 -0.83 -10.57 -8.53
N VAL A 53 0.38 -10.98 -8.17
CA VAL A 53 1.31 -10.19 -7.34
C VAL A 53 2.57 -9.92 -8.17
N PHE A 54 2.95 -8.65 -8.26
CA PHE A 54 4.22 -8.22 -8.84
C PHE A 54 5.16 -7.72 -7.74
N ASP A 55 6.43 -8.13 -7.80
CA ASP A 55 7.48 -7.62 -6.91
C ASP A 55 7.67 -6.09 -6.98
N ASP A 56 7.45 -5.50 -8.15
CA ASP A 56 7.63 -4.09 -8.45
C ASP A 56 6.29 -3.37 -8.67
N ALA A 57 5.20 -3.87 -8.05
CA ALA A 57 3.87 -3.31 -8.22
C ALA A 57 3.81 -1.82 -7.82
N THR A 58 3.89 -0.95 -8.82
CA THR A 58 3.46 0.45 -8.71
C THR A 58 2.07 0.57 -9.32
N GLY A 59 1.28 1.56 -8.89
CA GLY A 59 -0.06 1.69 -9.45
C GLY A 59 -0.05 1.99 -10.96
N LYS A 60 1.01 2.62 -11.50
CA LYS A 60 1.24 2.69 -12.96
C LYS A 60 1.41 1.30 -13.58
N ILE A 61 2.29 0.46 -13.05
CA ILE A 61 2.54 -0.90 -13.57
C ILE A 61 1.25 -1.74 -13.52
N VAL A 62 0.52 -1.66 -12.41
CA VAL A 62 -0.75 -2.36 -12.23
C VAL A 62 -1.79 -1.87 -13.24
N LYS A 63 -1.96 -0.55 -13.40
CA LYS A 63 -2.90 0.04 -14.35
C LYS A 63 -2.56 -0.32 -15.79
N ASP A 64 -1.29 -0.24 -16.17
CA ASP A 64 -0.83 -0.62 -17.52
C ASP A 64 -1.12 -2.10 -17.80
N ALA A 65 -0.91 -2.98 -16.80
CA ALA A 65 -1.22 -4.41 -16.89
C ALA A 65 -2.73 -4.69 -16.98
N GLU A 66 -3.56 -3.99 -16.20
CA GLU A 66 -5.02 -4.07 -16.27
C GLU A 66 -5.55 -3.64 -17.64
N GLU A 67 -5.07 -2.51 -18.17
CA GLU A 67 -5.45 -2.02 -19.49
C GLU A 67 -5.05 -3.01 -20.59
N GLN A 68 -3.86 -3.61 -20.49
CA GLN A 68 -3.43 -4.65 -21.42
C GLN A 68 -4.29 -5.92 -21.34
N CYS A 69 -4.68 -6.34 -20.13
CA CYS A 69 -5.60 -7.47 -19.93
C CYS A 69 -6.96 -7.22 -20.60
N ILE A 70 -7.54 -6.04 -20.39
CA ILE A 70 -8.84 -5.64 -20.96
C ILE A 70 -8.75 -5.58 -22.49
N ARG A 71 -7.71 -4.92 -23.04
CA ARG A 71 -7.48 -4.86 -24.50
C ARG A 71 -7.32 -6.24 -25.13
N SER A 72 -6.87 -7.23 -24.35
CA SER A 72 -6.68 -8.60 -24.83
C SER A 72 -7.94 -9.47 -24.75
N GLY A 73 -9.08 -8.88 -24.37
CA GLY A 73 -10.40 -9.51 -24.32
C GLY A 73 -10.80 -10.06 -22.95
N LEU A 74 -10.04 -9.79 -21.89
CA LEU A 74 -10.40 -10.23 -20.54
C LEU A 74 -11.46 -9.31 -19.93
N ARG A 75 -12.38 -9.88 -19.15
CA ARG A 75 -13.44 -9.11 -18.48
C ARG A 75 -12.87 -8.32 -17.31
N GLN A 76 -13.44 -7.15 -17.02
CA GLN A 76 -13.07 -6.37 -15.85
C GLN A 76 -13.27 -7.21 -14.58
N GLY A 77 -12.25 -7.25 -13.71
CA GLY A 77 -12.27 -8.05 -12.48
C GLY A 77 -12.00 -9.55 -12.66
N GLN A 78 -11.79 -10.03 -13.89
CA GLN A 78 -11.30 -11.40 -14.15
C GLN A 78 -9.87 -11.57 -13.63
N VAL A 79 -9.03 -10.53 -13.78
CA VAL A 79 -7.69 -10.44 -13.20
C VAL A 79 -7.72 -9.39 -12.09
N ASN A 80 -7.16 -9.72 -10.93
CA ASN A 80 -7.09 -8.87 -9.76
C ASN A 80 -5.63 -8.76 -9.33
N PHE A 81 -5.11 -7.56 -9.33
CA PHE A 81 -3.73 -7.30 -8.90
C PHE A 81 -3.71 -6.99 -7.40
N PHE A 82 -2.67 -7.48 -6.73
CA PHE A 82 -2.42 -7.30 -5.31
C PHE A 82 -0.99 -6.84 -5.08
N THR A 83 -0.78 -5.97 -4.10
CA THR A 83 0.57 -5.63 -3.62
C THR A 83 1.13 -6.76 -2.75
N LYS A 84 2.44 -6.75 -2.48
CA LYS A 84 3.04 -7.73 -1.56
C LYS A 84 2.53 -7.57 -0.12
N GLU A 85 2.18 -6.36 0.31
CA GLU A 85 1.57 -6.12 1.62
C GLU A 85 0.15 -6.70 1.70
N GLU A 86 -0.66 -6.53 0.65
CA GLU A 86 -1.97 -7.18 0.58
C GLU A 86 -1.80 -8.70 0.61
N ALA A 87 -0.91 -9.25 -0.20
CA ALA A 87 -0.61 -10.67 -0.19
C ALA A 87 -0.08 -11.16 1.16
N ALA A 88 0.75 -10.38 1.88
CA ALA A 88 1.22 -10.69 3.22
C ALA A 88 0.09 -10.78 4.24
N LEU A 89 -0.89 -9.87 4.17
CA LEU A 89 -2.13 -9.99 4.94
C LEU A 89 -2.86 -11.29 4.57
N GLY A 90 -2.99 -11.58 3.28
CA GLY A 90 -3.60 -12.82 2.79
C GLY A 90 -2.95 -14.08 3.36
N VAL A 91 -1.61 -14.10 3.49
CA VAL A 91 -0.86 -15.21 4.12
C VAL A 91 -1.28 -15.39 5.57
N VAL A 92 -1.30 -14.31 6.36
CA VAL A 92 -1.69 -14.35 7.78
C VAL A 92 -3.10 -14.89 7.96
N LEU A 93 -4.03 -14.44 7.12
CA LEU A 93 -5.42 -14.89 7.16
C LEU A 93 -5.56 -16.36 6.74
N PHE A 94 -4.88 -16.74 5.67
CA PHE A 94 -4.89 -18.12 5.17
C PHE A 94 -4.29 -19.11 6.17
N ARG A 95 -3.15 -18.75 6.78
CA ARG A 95 -2.43 -19.60 7.75
C ARG A 95 -3.07 -19.58 9.14
N GLY A 96 -4.02 -18.68 9.38
CA GLY A 96 -4.70 -18.53 10.67
C GLY A 96 -3.78 -18.05 11.77
N ASP A 97 -2.83 -17.16 11.45
CA ASP A 97 -1.87 -16.66 12.42
C ASP A 97 -2.54 -15.78 13.49
N ASN A 98 -2.21 -16.04 14.75
CA ASN A 98 -2.87 -15.41 15.88
C ASN A 98 -2.24 -14.06 16.22
N LEU A 99 -2.68 -13.01 15.52
CA LEU A 99 -2.22 -11.63 15.75
C LEU A 99 -2.54 -11.08 17.15
N ALA A 100 -3.41 -11.72 17.93
CA ALA A 100 -3.64 -11.33 19.32
C ALA A 100 -2.50 -11.79 20.26
N LYS A 101 -1.72 -12.81 19.86
CA LYS A 101 -0.55 -13.28 20.61
C LYS A 101 0.74 -12.60 20.16
N GLY A 102 0.76 -12.04 18.95
CA GLY A 102 1.83 -11.19 18.45
C GLY A 102 1.85 -11.10 16.93
N ASN A 103 2.70 -10.23 16.42
CA ASN A 103 2.87 -9.91 15.01
C ASN A 103 3.34 -11.13 14.21
N THR A 104 3.09 -11.07 12.91
CA THR A 104 3.66 -11.98 11.92
C THR A 104 4.61 -11.21 11.01
N GLY A 105 5.83 -11.72 10.88
CA GLY A 105 6.85 -11.16 10.00
C GLY A 105 7.04 -12.01 8.76
N ILE A 106 7.30 -11.39 7.62
CA ILE A 106 7.73 -12.06 6.37
C ILE A 106 9.02 -11.39 5.91
N PHE A 107 10.12 -12.13 5.94
CA PHE A 107 11.35 -11.73 5.28
C PHE A 107 11.30 -12.19 3.82
N ASP A 108 11.29 -11.24 2.90
CA ASP A 108 11.24 -11.44 1.46
C ASP A 108 12.58 -11.04 0.85
N TYR A 109 13.41 -12.01 0.51
CA TYR A 109 14.76 -11.79 0.02
C TYR A 109 14.92 -12.37 -1.38
N THR A 110 15.19 -11.50 -2.34
CA THR A 110 15.44 -11.85 -3.75
C THR A 110 16.81 -11.32 -4.18
N ARG A 111 17.23 -11.59 -5.42
CA ARG A 111 18.43 -10.93 -6.00
C ARG A 111 18.35 -9.41 -6.06
N LYS A 112 17.14 -8.82 -6.06
CA LYS A 112 16.95 -7.38 -6.27
C LYS A 112 16.69 -6.61 -4.98
N HIS A 113 16.04 -7.24 -4.00
CA HIS A 113 15.58 -6.55 -2.80
C HIS A 113 15.57 -7.47 -1.59
N PHE A 114 15.63 -6.85 -0.42
CA PHE A 114 15.37 -7.52 0.85
C PHE A 114 14.38 -6.69 1.66
N VAL A 115 13.12 -7.14 1.74
CA VAL A 115 12.04 -6.42 2.42
C VAL A 115 11.49 -7.25 3.57
N TYR A 116 11.21 -6.59 4.69
CA TYR A 116 10.49 -7.18 5.82
C TYR A 116 9.07 -6.65 5.85
N TYR A 117 8.08 -7.54 5.76
CA TYR A 117 6.67 -7.21 5.94
C TYR A 117 6.25 -7.61 7.35
N GLU A 118 5.71 -6.67 8.12
CA GLU A 118 5.13 -6.92 9.43
C GLU A 118 3.62 -6.74 9.37
N VAL A 119 2.89 -7.81 9.71
CA VAL A 119 1.44 -7.78 9.89
C VAL A 119 1.13 -7.77 11.37
N LYS A 120 0.46 -6.70 11.84
CA LYS A 120 0.16 -6.49 13.26
C LYS A 120 -1.29 -6.07 13.48
N LYS A 121 -1.87 -6.50 14.59
CA LYS A 121 -3.20 -6.04 15.01
C LYS A 121 -3.08 -4.69 15.71
N GLN A 122 -3.88 -3.70 15.31
CA GLN A 122 -4.01 -2.43 15.98
C GLN A 122 -5.48 -2.15 16.30
N LYS A 123 -5.86 -2.27 17.57
CA LYS A 123 -7.25 -2.14 18.06
C LYS A 123 -8.22 -2.99 17.20
N ASP A 124 -9.04 -2.33 16.39
CA ASP A 124 -10.06 -2.92 15.51
C ASP A 124 -9.61 -3.06 14.05
N SER A 125 -8.31 -2.95 13.78
CA SER A 125 -7.71 -2.97 12.45
C SER A 125 -6.47 -3.86 12.39
N VAL A 126 -6.03 -4.20 11.18
CA VAL A 126 -4.73 -4.83 10.93
C VAL A 126 -3.90 -3.86 10.11
N ILE A 127 -2.63 -3.70 10.48
CA ILE A 127 -1.67 -2.91 9.74
C ILE A 127 -0.66 -3.85 9.10
N VAL A 128 -0.33 -3.57 7.85
CA VAL A 128 0.82 -4.17 7.17
C VAL A 128 1.86 -3.10 6.90
N GLU A 129 3.04 -3.27 7.47
CA GLU A 129 4.20 -2.40 7.28
C GLU A 129 5.28 -3.10 6.47
N ALA A 130 5.80 -2.45 5.44
CA ALA A 130 6.98 -2.89 4.72
C ALA A 130 8.18 -2.06 5.14
N LYS A 131 9.32 -2.71 5.36
CA LYS A 131 10.61 -2.06 5.60
C LYS A 131 11.68 -2.64 4.70
N ASP A 132 12.28 -1.77 3.89
CA ASP A 132 13.36 -2.14 2.98
C ASP A 132 14.71 -2.19 3.70
N TYR A 133 15.36 -3.35 3.59
CA TYR A 133 16.67 -3.69 4.14
C TYR A 133 17.70 -3.99 3.06
N THR A 134 17.37 -3.80 1.77
CA THR A 134 18.23 -4.10 0.61
C THR A 134 19.62 -3.50 0.78
N GLU A 135 19.68 -2.22 1.16
CA GLU A 135 20.94 -1.50 1.36
C GLU A 135 21.83 -2.08 2.48
N GLN A 136 21.23 -2.74 3.47
CA GLN A 136 21.97 -3.31 4.61
C GLN A 136 22.60 -4.66 4.28
N ILE A 137 22.09 -5.38 3.27
CA ILE A 137 22.61 -6.70 2.87
C ILE A 137 23.39 -6.66 1.55
N LYS A 138 23.20 -5.64 0.70
CA LYS A 138 23.75 -5.62 -0.67
C LYS A 138 25.26 -5.80 -0.79
N HIS A 139 26.01 -5.45 0.25
CA HIS A 139 27.47 -5.54 0.28
C HIS A 139 28.00 -6.85 0.89
N ALA A 140 27.12 -7.70 1.42
CA ALA A 140 27.50 -8.99 1.96
C ALA A 140 27.71 -9.99 0.82
N VAL A 141 28.97 -10.34 0.55
CA VAL A 141 29.35 -11.19 -0.59
C VAL A 141 29.44 -12.65 -0.15
N THR A 142 30.10 -12.90 0.98
CA THR A 142 30.28 -14.25 1.53
C THR A 142 29.08 -14.69 2.37
N ASP A 143 28.89 -16.00 2.52
CA ASP A 143 27.82 -16.56 3.36
C ASP A 143 27.92 -16.06 4.81
N GLN A 144 29.13 -15.93 5.34
CA GLN A 144 29.36 -15.42 6.70
C GLN A 144 28.98 -13.95 6.84
N GLU A 145 29.32 -13.11 5.86
CA GLU A 145 28.89 -11.71 5.84
C GLU A 145 27.37 -11.59 5.70
N LYS A 146 26.75 -12.44 4.87
CA LYS A 146 25.30 -12.47 4.68
C LYS A 146 24.60 -12.86 5.98
N ASP A 147 25.08 -13.90 6.67
CA ASP A 147 24.53 -14.32 7.97
C ASP A 147 24.66 -13.20 9.01
N ALA A 148 25.82 -12.53 9.08
CA ALA A 148 26.04 -11.43 10.03
C ALA A 148 25.14 -10.21 9.72
N ALA A 149 24.98 -9.85 8.45
CA ALA A 149 24.08 -8.79 8.01
C ALA A 149 22.63 -9.15 8.33
N PHE A 150 22.21 -10.37 8.00
CA PHE A 150 20.85 -10.84 8.28
C PHE A 150 20.56 -10.91 9.78
N LEU A 151 21.49 -11.37 10.60
CA LEU A 151 21.36 -11.36 12.06
C LEU A 151 21.15 -9.93 12.60
N THR A 152 21.82 -8.95 12.01
CA THR A 152 21.62 -7.53 12.36
C THR A 152 20.23 -7.05 11.96
N ILE A 153 19.78 -7.41 10.76
CA ILE A 153 18.43 -7.10 10.26
C ILE A 153 17.36 -7.72 11.16
N ILE A 154 17.50 -8.98 11.57
CA ILE A 154 16.59 -9.67 12.50
C ILE A 154 16.47 -8.90 13.81
N LYS A 155 17.60 -8.50 14.41
CA LYS A 155 17.60 -7.72 15.65
C LYS A 155 16.87 -6.39 15.49
N GLN A 156 17.02 -5.71 14.35
CA GLN A 156 16.34 -4.45 14.08
C GLN A 156 14.84 -4.63 13.80
N ALA A 157 14.48 -5.62 12.97
CA ALA A 157 13.11 -5.88 12.54
C ALA A 157 12.23 -6.34 13.70
N LEU A 158 12.79 -7.14 14.62
CA LEU A 158 12.07 -7.74 15.73
C LEU A 158 12.22 -6.98 17.06
N ALA A 159 12.86 -5.81 17.04
CA ALA A 159 13.03 -4.98 18.23
C ALA A 159 11.72 -4.38 18.75
N ARG A 160 10.69 -4.27 17.90
CA ARG A 160 9.42 -3.60 18.22
C ARG A 160 8.28 -4.61 18.28
N GLY A 161 7.53 -4.57 19.38
CA GLY A 161 6.40 -5.47 19.59
C GLY A 161 6.81 -6.93 19.80
N ILE A 162 5.82 -7.80 19.94
CA ILE A 162 6.01 -9.24 20.10
C ILE A 162 5.75 -9.88 18.74
N THR A 163 6.75 -10.46 18.10
CA THR A 163 6.58 -11.27 16.88
C THR A 163 6.53 -12.75 17.27
N THR A 164 5.51 -13.48 16.84
CA THR A 164 5.33 -14.91 17.19
C THR A 164 5.52 -15.86 16.01
N THR A 165 5.35 -15.36 14.78
CA THR A 165 5.45 -16.16 13.56
C THR A 165 6.31 -15.41 12.55
N ILE A 166 7.26 -16.13 11.93
CA ILE A 166 8.13 -15.59 10.88
C ILE A 166 8.06 -16.50 9.66
N TYR A 167 7.94 -15.89 8.50
CA TYR A 167 8.08 -16.54 7.21
C TYR A 167 9.35 -16.05 6.50
N LEU A 168 10.06 -16.97 5.85
CA LEU A 168 11.17 -16.70 4.95
C LEU A 168 10.70 -17.01 3.51
N CYS A 169 10.80 -16.02 2.62
CA CYS A 169 10.35 -16.08 1.23
C CYS A 169 11.44 -15.57 0.29
N GLY A 170 11.48 -16.16 -0.90
CA GLY A 170 12.33 -15.71 -2.01
C GLY A 170 13.65 -16.47 -2.14
N GLU A 171 14.21 -16.43 -3.34
CA GLU A 171 15.44 -17.15 -3.72
C GLU A 171 16.68 -16.77 -2.90
N GLY A 172 16.68 -15.61 -2.24
CA GLY A 172 17.78 -15.17 -1.38
C GLY A 172 18.00 -16.07 -0.16
N PHE A 173 16.99 -16.87 0.22
CA PHE A 173 17.11 -17.90 1.25
C PHE A 173 17.48 -19.29 0.71
N ASP A 174 17.77 -19.43 -0.58
CA ASP A 174 18.27 -20.70 -1.12
C ASP A 174 19.69 -20.98 -0.58
N GLY A 175 19.86 -22.18 0.00
CA GLY A 175 21.11 -22.62 0.62
C GLY A 175 21.08 -22.56 2.16
N ASN A 176 22.25 -22.77 2.78
CA ASN A 176 22.39 -22.91 4.24
C ASN A 176 23.28 -21.82 4.86
N TRP A 177 23.28 -20.61 4.28
CA TRP A 177 24.18 -19.53 4.67
C TRP A 177 23.80 -18.85 6.01
N PHE A 178 22.56 -19.00 6.49
CA PHE A 178 22.01 -18.24 7.64
C PHE A 178 21.90 -19.05 8.94
N SER A 179 22.91 -19.86 9.25
CA SER A 179 22.88 -20.78 10.40
C SER A 179 22.82 -20.05 11.75
N GLN A 180 23.56 -18.94 11.92
CA GLN A 180 23.52 -18.15 13.17
C GLN A 180 22.20 -17.40 13.28
N SER A 181 21.74 -16.82 12.18
CA SER A 181 20.46 -16.13 12.09
C SER A 181 19.28 -17.05 12.42
N THR A 182 19.35 -18.34 12.07
CA THR A 182 18.31 -19.33 12.40
C THR A 182 18.07 -19.42 13.91
N ASN A 183 19.14 -19.43 14.72
CA ASN A 183 19.00 -19.44 16.18
C ASN A 183 18.28 -18.18 16.68
N ALA A 184 18.64 -17.02 16.13
CA ALA A 184 18.00 -15.76 16.50
C ALA A 184 16.53 -15.70 16.05
N LEU A 185 16.16 -16.31 14.92
CA LEU A 185 14.80 -16.40 14.42
C LEU A 185 13.90 -17.30 15.28
N CYS A 186 14.43 -18.41 15.78
CA CYS A 186 13.66 -19.45 16.46
C CYS A 186 13.44 -19.24 17.96
N ILE A 187 13.99 -18.17 18.57
CA ILE A 187 13.77 -17.89 20.00
C ILE A 187 12.31 -17.43 20.21
N GLY A 188 11.48 -18.35 20.71
CA GLY A 188 10.09 -18.10 21.08
C GLY A 188 9.13 -17.92 19.88
N ARG A 189 9.55 -18.31 18.67
CA ARG A 189 8.84 -18.06 17.41
C ARG A 189 8.72 -19.31 16.57
N ARG A 190 7.62 -19.42 15.85
CA ARG A 190 7.46 -20.40 14.77
C ARG A 190 8.04 -19.81 13.50
N VAL A 191 8.93 -20.54 12.83
CA VAL A 191 9.60 -20.09 11.62
C VAL A 191 9.27 -21.06 10.49
N PHE A 192 8.79 -20.51 9.37
CA PHE A 192 8.43 -21.26 8.18
C PHE A 192 9.17 -20.71 6.97
N MET A 193 9.42 -21.56 5.98
CA MET A 193 10.04 -21.16 4.72
C MET A 193 9.19 -21.68 3.57
N GLY A 194 8.93 -20.84 2.57
CA GLY A 194 8.13 -21.23 1.41
C GLY A 194 8.17 -20.18 0.32
N LYS A 195 8.26 -20.62 -0.94
CA LYS A 195 8.37 -19.70 -2.09
C LYS A 195 7.01 -19.22 -2.63
N HIS A 196 5.94 -19.96 -2.37
CA HIS A 196 4.59 -19.63 -2.82
C HIS A 196 3.82 -18.69 -1.87
N LEU A 197 4.48 -18.08 -0.87
CA LEU A 197 3.78 -17.34 0.18
C LEU A 197 2.88 -16.25 -0.38
N PHE A 198 3.41 -15.32 -1.19
CA PHE A 198 2.59 -14.24 -1.73
C PHE A 198 1.50 -14.73 -2.71
N ALA A 199 1.77 -15.77 -3.51
CA ALA A 199 0.75 -16.39 -4.36
C ALA A 199 -0.39 -16.99 -3.51
N SER A 200 -0.07 -17.69 -2.42
CA SER A 200 -1.06 -18.28 -1.52
C SER A 200 -1.92 -17.22 -0.82
N GLY A 201 -1.31 -16.12 -0.39
CA GLY A 201 -2.04 -14.99 0.20
C GLY A 201 -2.99 -14.32 -0.80
N ALA A 202 -2.52 -14.09 -2.03
CA ALA A 202 -3.35 -13.53 -3.09
C ALA A 202 -4.49 -14.45 -3.51
N ALA A 203 -4.26 -15.77 -3.57
CA ALA A 203 -5.32 -16.76 -3.81
C ALA A 203 -6.41 -16.68 -2.73
N TYR A 204 -6.01 -16.62 -1.46
CA TYR A 204 -6.95 -16.50 -0.35
C TYR A 204 -7.78 -15.21 -0.42
N LEU A 205 -7.14 -14.06 -0.68
CA LEU A 205 -7.84 -12.78 -0.79
C LEU A 205 -8.81 -12.73 -1.98
N CYS A 206 -8.42 -13.31 -3.12
CA CYS A 206 -9.26 -13.37 -4.30
C CYS A 206 -10.50 -14.26 -4.07
N ALA A 207 -10.36 -15.32 -3.26
CA ALA A 207 -11.45 -16.23 -2.90
C ALA A 207 -12.43 -15.57 -1.92
N ASN A 208 -11.90 -14.87 -0.92
CA ASN A 208 -12.68 -14.38 0.21
C ASN A 208 -13.06 -12.89 0.11
N ARG A 209 -12.83 -12.25 -1.05
CA ARG A 209 -13.19 -10.85 -1.31
C ARG A 209 -14.69 -10.54 -1.14
N GLN A 210 -15.55 -11.55 -1.00
CA GLN A 210 -17.01 -11.40 -0.76
C GLN A 210 -17.49 -11.92 0.61
N GLY A 211 -16.64 -12.52 1.45
CA GLY A 211 -17.07 -13.13 2.70
C GLY A 211 -15.92 -13.22 3.71
N GLU A 212 -16.04 -12.45 4.79
CA GLU A 212 -15.30 -12.61 6.05
C GLU A 212 -13.79 -12.25 6.08
N GLN A 213 -13.52 -10.95 6.22
CA GLN A 213 -13.06 -10.38 7.49
C GLN A 213 -13.22 -8.85 7.42
N LYS A 214 -14.08 -8.31 8.29
CA LYS A 214 -14.42 -6.88 8.40
C LYS A 214 -13.33 -6.04 9.09
N VAL A 215 -12.10 -6.56 9.21
CA VAL A 215 -11.02 -5.81 9.85
C VAL A 215 -10.41 -4.92 8.78
N PRO A 216 -10.55 -3.58 8.85
CA PRO A 216 -9.91 -2.69 7.90
C PRO A 216 -8.41 -2.96 7.93
N ALA A 217 -7.85 -3.35 6.80
CA ALA A 217 -6.41 -3.44 6.65
C ALA A 217 -5.88 -2.09 6.15
N THR A 218 -4.90 -1.54 6.86
CA THR A 218 -4.14 -0.38 6.40
C THR A 218 -2.77 -0.88 5.94
N VAL A 219 -2.52 -0.80 4.65
CA VAL A 219 -1.20 -1.03 4.08
C VAL A 219 -0.43 0.27 4.13
N ASN A 220 0.83 0.26 4.55
CA ASN A 220 1.68 1.46 4.68
C ASN A 220 1.89 2.24 3.37
N HIS A 221 1.43 1.70 2.23
CA HIS A 221 1.38 2.38 0.94
C HIS A 221 0.04 3.07 0.63
N THR A 222 -0.96 2.99 1.51
CA THR A 222 -2.27 3.62 1.31
C THR A 222 -2.40 4.94 2.06
N THR A 223 -3.20 5.86 1.52
CA THR A 223 -3.59 7.09 2.21
C THR A 223 -4.41 6.74 3.45
N ILE A 224 -3.94 7.20 4.61
CA ILE A 224 -4.53 6.88 5.91
C ILE A 224 -5.64 7.84 6.34
N SER A 225 -5.74 8.99 5.67
CA SER A 225 -6.63 10.08 6.05
C SER A 225 -7.27 10.73 4.83
N GLN A 226 -8.51 11.18 5.02
CA GLN A 226 -9.16 12.14 4.14
C GLN A 226 -8.62 13.53 4.46
N ILE A 227 -8.37 14.33 3.43
CA ILE A 227 -8.00 15.75 3.57
C ILE A 227 -9.00 16.53 2.76
N GLY A 228 -9.67 17.51 3.36
CA GLY A 228 -10.72 18.25 2.68
C GLY A 228 -11.09 19.55 3.37
N LEU A 229 -12.00 20.29 2.76
CA LEU A 229 -12.54 21.52 3.32
C LEU A 229 -13.91 21.26 3.92
N VAL A 230 -14.24 21.98 4.99
CA VAL A 230 -15.64 22.11 5.43
C VAL A 230 -16.20 23.35 4.77
N VAL A 231 -17.25 23.16 3.97
CA VAL A 231 -17.96 24.23 3.27
C VAL A 231 -19.36 24.36 3.82
N HIS A 232 -19.84 25.60 3.94
CA HIS A 232 -21.21 25.85 4.35
C HIS A 232 -22.13 25.83 3.12
N HIS A 233 -23.07 24.90 3.08
CA HIS A 233 -23.99 24.71 1.95
C HIS A 233 -25.41 24.44 2.45
N HIS A 234 -26.38 25.25 1.99
CA HIS A 234 -27.80 25.14 2.38
C HIS A 234 -28.04 25.06 3.91
N GLY A 235 -27.35 25.88 4.69
CA GLY A 235 -27.53 25.94 6.15
C GLY A 235 -26.86 24.80 6.91
N ARG A 236 -26.03 23.98 6.26
CA ARG A 236 -25.29 22.89 6.88
C ARG A 236 -23.83 22.92 6.48
N ASP A 237 -22.97 22.53 7.41
CA ASP A 237 -21.57 22.30 7.14
C ASP A 237 -21.39 20.93 6.48
N MET A 238 -20.76 20.91 5.31
CA MET A 238 -20.46 19.71 4.55
C MET A 238 -18.95 19.55 4.38
N PHE A 239 -18.46 18.32 4.57
CA PHE A 239 -17.07 18.00 4.29
C PHE A 239 -16.91 17.64 2.81
N CYS A 240 -16.10 18.41 2.11
CA CYS A 240 -15.73 18.19 0.72
C CYS A 240 -14.30 17.65 0.66
N PRO A 241 -14.11 16.34 0.45
CA PRO A 241 -12.78 15.75 0.39
C PRO A 241 -12.03 16.22 -0.86
N LEU A 242 -10.80 16.70 -0.66
CA LEU A 242 -9.82 16.91 -1.72
C LEU A 242 -9.08 15.60 -2.01
N ILE A 243 -8.64 14.91 -0.96
CA ILE A 243 -8.00 13.60 -1.01
C ILE A 243 -8.85 12.61 -0.22
N MET A 244 -9.05 11.42 -0.79
CA MET A 244 -9.68 10.27 -0.14
C MET A 244 -8.62 9.33 0.44
N GLU A 245 -8.98 8.65 1.52
CA GLU A 245 -8.23 7.55 2.11
C GLU A 245 -8.36 6.26 1.28
N GLY A 246 -7.45 5.30 1.50
CA GLY A 246 -7.53 3.94 0.96
C GLY A 246 -6.99 3.76 -0.45
N LYS A 247 -6.34 4.77 -1.05
CA LYS A 247 -5.64 4.66 -2.32
C LYS A 247 -4.12 4.64 -2.11
N PRO A 248 -3.33 4.03 -3.00
CA PRO A 248 -1.88 4.20 -2.98
C PRO A 248 -1.50 5.69 -2.90
N TRP A 249 -0.63 6.07 -1.96
CA TRP A 249 -0.32 7.48 -1.73
C TRP A 249 0.37 8.10 -2.96
N GLU A 250 1.18 7.33 -3.68
CA GLU A 250 1.90 7.73 -4.89
C GLU A 250 0.94 8.26 -5.98
N GLU A 251 -0.29 7.76 -5.98
CA GLU A 251 -1.34 8.09 -6.94
C GLU A 251 -2.41 9.03 -6.37
N SER A 252 -2.34 9.32 -5.08
CA SER A 252 -3.37 10.06 -4.38
C SER A 252 -3.25 11.54 -4.63
N ARG A 253 -4.05 11.99 -5.59
CA ARG A 253 -4.14 13.37 -6.07
C ARG A 253 -5.59 13.81 -6.09
N GLY A 254 -5.79 15.10 -5.88
CA GLY A 254 -7.10 15.72 -5.80
C GLY A 254 -7.08 17.14 -6.33
N GLU A 255 -8.19 17.56 -6.91
CA GLU A 255 -8.35 18.92 -7.40
C GLU A 255 -9.77 19.41 -7.12
N MET A 256 -9.90 20.65 -6.68
CA MET A 256 -11.19 21.33 -6.59
C MET A 256 -11.03 22.83 -6.90
N GLU A 257 -12.10 23.45 -7.36
CA GLU A 257 -12.19 24.90 -7.50
C GLU A 257 -13.22 25.45 -6.51
N ILE A 258 -12.86 26.53 -5.82
CA ILE A 258 -13.74 27.18 -4.84
C ILE A 258 -13.85 28.68 -5.09
N PHE A 259 -14.93 29.26 -4.59
CA PHE A 259 -15.17 30.69 -4.58
C PHE A 259 -15.21 31.18 -3.14
N VAL A 260 -14.42 32.21 -2.83
CA VAL A 260 -14.25 32.72 -1.47
C VAL A 260 -14.18 34.24 -1.45
N SER A 261 -14.69 34.86 -0.38
CA SER A 261 -14.54 36.29 -0.10
C SER A 261 -14.29 36.51 1.39
N GLY A 262 -13.68 37.63 1.76
CA GLY A 262 -13.48 38.01 3.16
C GLY A 262 -12.54 37.12 3.98
N ILE A 263 -11.75 36.24 3.34
CA ILE A 263 -10.79 35.35 4.01
C ILE A 263 -9.34 35.70 3.66
N ASN A 264 -8.40 35.22 4.47
CA ASN A 264 -6.95 35.30 4.22
C ASN A 264 -6.24 33.96 4.50
N GLY A 265 -7.00 32.87 4.52
CA GLY A 265 -6.52 31.54 4.84
C GLY A 265 -7.62 30.50 4.68
N LEU A 266 -7.23 29.27 4.35
CA LEU A 266 -8.12 28.11 4.31
C LEU A 266 -7.78 27.14 5.45
N SER A 267 -8.80 26.46 5.98
CA SER A 267 -8.62 25.42 6.98
C SER A 267 -8.99 24.07 6.40
N PHE A 268 -8.01 23.18 6.28
CA PHE A 268 -8.21 21.80 5.85
C PHE A 268 -8.45 20.91 7.07
N GLU A 269 -9.51 20.10 7.02
CA GLU A 269 -9.72 19.05 8.00
C GLU A 269 -9.07 17.75 7.54
N VAL A 270 -8.36 17.12 8.46
CA VAL A 270 -7.85 15.76 8.32
C VAL A 270 -8.81 14.85 9.06
N ARG A 271 -9.42 13.89 8.36
CA ARG A 271 -10.37 12.92 8.93
C ARG A 271 -9.87 11.50 8.72
N ASN A 272 -10.16 10.59 9.65
CA ASN A 272 -9.92 9.17 9.45
C ASN A 272 -11.01 8.55 8.55
N ARG A 273 -10.90 7.24 8.27
CA ARG A 273 -11.88 6.48 7.49
C ARG A 273 -13.31 6.50 8.03
N SER A 274 -13.50 6.64 9.35
CA SER A 274 -14.85 6.74 9.94
C SER A 274 -15.44 8.14 9.86
N GLY A 275 -14.75 9.09 9.21
CA GLY A 275 -15.13 10.50 9.12
C GLY A 275 -14.84 11.32 10.38
N MET A 276 -14.17 10.74 11.37
CA MET A 276 -13.79 11.43 12.61
C MET A 276 -12.64 12.40 12.32
N LYS A 277 -12.81 13.66 12.73
CA LYS A 277 -11.80 14.70 12.63
C LYS A 277 -10.59 14.38 13.52
N LYS A 278 -9.42 14.30 12.91
CA LYS A 278 -8.12 14.10 13.57
C LYS A 278 -7.38 15.42 13.77
N ALA A 279 -7.40 16.30 12.79
CA ALA A 279 -6.71 17.58 12.85
C ALA A 279 -7.42 18.64 12.01
N SER A 280 -7.07 19.91 12.26
CA SER A 280 -7.46 21.07 11.46
C SER A 280 -6.21 21.87 11.14
N ILE A 281 -5.88 22.01 9.86
CA ILE A 281 -4.63 22.63 9.40
C ILE A 281 -4.98 23.91 8.68
N ARG A 282 -4.55 25.05 9.24
CA ARG A 282 -4.74 26.35 8.63
C ARG A 282 -3.58 26.66 7.69
N MET A 283 -3.92 27.01 6.46
CA MET A 283 -3.00 27.46 5.43
C MET A 283 -3.22 28.96 5.19
N PRO A 284 -2.28 29.83 5.57
CA PRO A 284 -2.37 31.26 5.30
C PRO A 284 -2.23 31.54 3.80
N LEU A 285 -2.98 32.52 3.31
CA LEU A 285 -2.93 33.01 1.94
C LEU A 285 -2.30 34.40 1.92
N ASP A 286 -1.02 34.47 2.31
CA ASP A 286 -0.31 35.74 2.48
C ASP A 286 -0.30 36.57 1.19
N GLY A 287 -0.56 37.87 1.32
CA GLY A 287 -0.71 38.79 0.19
C GLY A 287 -2.11 38.83 -0.43
N MET A 288 -3.01 37.91 -0.08
CA MET A 288 -4.42 38.00 -0.46
C MET A 288 -5.14 39.08 0.34
N LYS A 289 -5.87 39.97 -0.34
CA LYS A 289 -6.64 41.03 0.31
C LYS A 289 -7.88 40.42 1.00
N LYS A 290 -7.98 40.60 2.31
CA LYS A 290 -9.16 40.18 3.09
C LYS A 290 -10.27 41.23 2.94
N ASP A 291 -11.16 41.02 1.99
CA ASP A 291 -12.25 41.94 1.66
C ASP A 291 -13.50 41.14 1.30
N ALA A 292 -14.65 41.46 1.90
CA ALA A 292 -15.91 40.73 1.69
C ALA A 292 -16.51 41.01 0.30
N ASP A 293 -16.19 42.17 -0.29
CA ASP A 293 -16.69 42.59 -1.60
C ASP A 293 -15.83 42.06 -2.76
N ILE A 294 -14.70 41.40 -2.45
CA ILE A 294 -13.82 40.78 -3.43
C ILE A 294 -13.99 39.27 -3.38
N VAL A 295 -14.45 38.70 -4.50
CA VAL A 295 -14.50 37.26 -4.69
C VAL A 295 -13.24 36.76 -5.40
N TYR A 296 -12.66 35.70 -4.86
CA TYR A 296 -11.55 34.97 -5.44
C TYR A 296 -12.02 33.61 -5.95
N LYS A 297 -11.53 33.22 -7.14
CA LYS A 297 -11.65 31.87 -7.67
C LYS A 297 -10.32 31.17 -7.42
N LEU A 298 -10.31 30.18 -6.54
CA LEU A 298 -9.10 29.46 -6.17
C LEU A 298 -9.15 28.03 -6.70
N LYS A 299 -8.06 27.60 -7.34
CA LYS A 299 -7.82 26.21 -7.67
C LYS A 299 -6.97 25.58 -6.59
N ILE A 300 -7.45 24.49 -6.00
CA ILE A 300 -6.78 23.75 -4.95
C ILE A 300 -6.37 22.40 -5.50
N GLN A 301 -5.11 22.06 -5.35
CA GLN A 301 -4.54 20.78 -5.76
C GLN A 301 -3.87 20.14 -4.55
N GLY A 302 -4.19 18.89 -4.28
CA GLY A 302 -3.54 18.06 -3.28
C GLY A 302 -2.83 16.90 -3.94
N GLU A 303 -1.62 16.58 -3.48
CA GLU A 303 -0.93 15.34 -3.86
C GLU A 303 -0.10 14.83 -2.69
N TYR A 304 -0.10 13.53 -2.47
CA TYR A 304 0.87 12.93 -1.55
C TYR A 304 2.26 12.92 -2.20
N ILE A 305 3.26 13.41 -1.47
CA ILE A 305 4.67 13.41 -1.87
C ILE A 305 5.47 12.36 -1.13
N LYS A 306 4.98 11.94 0.04
CA LYS A 306 5.41 10.76 0.77
C LYS A 306 4.21 10.14 1.45
N ALA A 307 4.41 8.90 1.87
CA ALA A 307 3.53 8.10 2.71
C ALA A 307 2.85 8.86 3.88
N ASP A 308 3.54 9.83 4.48
CA ASP A 308 3.12 10.67 5.63
C ASP A 308 3.02 12.17 5.29
N GLN A 309 3.18 12.56 4.02
CA GLN A 309 3.27 13.97 3.62
C GLN A 309 2.39 14.26 2.41
N CYS A 310 1.43 15.16 2.60
CA CYS A 310 0.57 15.67 1.54
C CYS A 310 0.89 17.13 1.23
N LYS A 311 1.23 17.42 -0.03
CA LYS A 311 1.43 18.78 -0.52
C LYS A 311 0.09 19.35 -0.98
N ILE A 312 -0.29 20.49 -0.42
CA ILE A 312 -1.42 21.30 -0.89
C ILE A 312 -0.87 22.52 -1.63
N LYS A 313 -1.40 22.76 -2.82
CA LYS A 313 -1.13 23.93 -3.67
C LYS A 313 -2.43 24.66 -3.94
N ILE A 314 -2.46 25.97 -3.71
CA ILE A 314 -3.61 26.84 -4.00
C ILE A 314 -3.15 27.88 -5.01
N THR A 315 -3.91 28.10 -6.08
CA THR A 315 -3.60 29.10 -7.11
C THR A 315 -4.82 30.00 -7.36
N ASP A 316 -4.61 31.32 -7.37
CA ASP A 316 -5.63 32.28 -7.76
C ASP A 316 -5.81 32.33 -9.28
N LEU A 317 -7.00 31.93 -9.75
CA LEU A 317 -7.34 31.86 -11.16
C LEU A 317 -7.98 33.13 -11.72
N GLY A 318 -8.35 34.10 -10.88
CA GLY A 318 -9.11 35.26 -11.35
C GLY A 318 -10.46 34.89 -11.99
N PHE A 319 -10.99 35.85 -12.73
CA PHE A 319 -12.22 35.79 -13.53
C PHE A 319 -11.99 36.42 -14.92
N GLY A 320 -10.81 36.22 -15.49
CA GLY A 320 -10.42 36.81 -16.78
C GLY A 320 -10.46 38.34 -16.73
N LYS A 321 -11.33 38.96 -17.54
CA LYS A 321 -11.45 40.42 -17.61
C LYS A 321 -12.14 41.06 -16.39
N ILE A 322 -12.96 40.30 -15.66
CA ILE A 322 -13.71 40.81 -14.50
C ILE A 322 -12.75 41.05 -13.32
N ARG A 323 -11.84 40.11 -13.10
CA ARG A 323 -10.70 40.26 -12.20
C ARG A 323 -9.53 39.46 -12.78
N PRO A 324 -8.43 40.10 -13.20
CA PRO A 324 -7.28 39.37 -13.70
C PRO A 324 -6.79 38.32 -12.70
N ALA A 325 -6.37 37.17 -13.20
CA ALA A 325 -5.69 36.18 -12.39
C ALA A 325 -4.36 36.76 -11.92
N SER A 326 -4.11 36.71 -10.61
CA SER A 326 -2.76 37.00 -10.11
C SER A 326 -1.81 35.84 -10.38
N TYR A 327 -2.34 34.62 -10.58
CA TYR A 327 -1.61 33.35 -10.59
C TYR A 327 -0.73 33.13 -9.36
N GLN A 328 -0.93 33.93 -8.32
CA GLN A 328 -0.25 33.76 -7.06
C GLN A 328 -0.58 32.36 -6.53
N THR A 329 0.46 31.70 -6.06
CA THR A 329 0.39 30.32 -5.59
C THR A 329 0.90 30.24 -4.17
N TRP A 330 0.15 29.55 -3.33
CA TRP A 330 0.53 29.18 -1.97
C TRP A 330 0.74 27.67 -1.90
N GLN A 331 1.77 27.22 -1.18
CA GLN A 331 2.08 25.80 -1.01
C GLN A 331 2.37 25.48 0.45
N GLN A 332 1.85 24.36 0.92
CA GLN A 332 2.13 23.85 2.26
C GLN A 332 2.22 22.32 2.24
N ILE A 333 3.17 21.77 3.00
CA ILE A 333 3.25 20.34 3.26
C ILE A 333 2.50 20.08 4.57
N ILE A 334 1.50 19.22 4.48
CA ILE A 334 0.77 18.64 5.59
C ILE A 334 1.49 17.36 6.00
N TYR A 335 1.93 17.31 7.26
CA TYR A 335 2.46 16.10 7.87
C TYR A 335 1.33 15.32 8.54
N LEU A 336 1.21 14.05 8.21
CA LEU A 336 0.17 13.16 8.66
C LEU A 336 0.79 12.17 9.62
N GLU A 337 0.33 12.19 10.87
CA GLU A 337 0.76 11.17 11.84
C GLU A 337 0.26 9.80 11.39
N ARG A 338 1.20 8.91 11.04
CA ARG A 338 0.96 7.47 10.96
C ARG A 338 0.90 6.91 12.37
N GLY A 339 -0.16 7.29 13.09
CA GLY A 339 -0.48 6.91 14.46
C GLY A 339 0.60 6.20 15.28
N ASP A 340 1.50 6.97 15.89
CA ASP A 340 1.93 6.69 17.26
C ASP A 340 1.02 7.52 18.17
N TYR A 341 -0.24 7.08 18.32
CA TYR A 341 -1.09 7.59 19.38
C TYR A 341 -0.62 6.94 20.68
N ASN A 342 0.46 7.47 21.25
CA ASN A 342 0.68 7.35 22.68
C ASN A 342 -0.37 8.24 23.36
N GLU A 343 -1.37 7.61 23.96
CA GLU A 343 -1.90 8.13 25.22
C GLU A 343 -1.00 7.64 26.35
#